data_AF-A0A915MI46-F1
#
_entry.id   AF-A0A915MI46-F1
#
_cell.length_a   1.000
_cell.length_b   1.000
_cell.length_c   1.000
_cell.angle_alpha   90.00
_cell.angle_beta   90.00
_cell.angle_gamma   90.00
#
_symmetry.space_group_name_H-M   'P 1'
#
loop_
_entity.id
_entity.type
_entity.pdbx_description
1 polymer ?
#
loop_
_entity_poly.entity_id
_entity_poly.type
_entity_poly.pdbx_seq_one_letter_code
_entity_poly.pdbx_strand_id
1 'polypeptide(L)'
;MNDLMRRLESCPEAFFVRCLKTNDAQKEKVFETETVLRQMRQFDMLSTVAMCRASFPIHMEYAYFVRRYRPLMPGIPPPNYCDCAHTTGFICRTIFGDSCTEFVQFGKNKAFLKSEQHQFLEMLRSRRLHCCAALVQKCLLGWAKRQQYARLRWATLIFQKHWRGLANCRAVLIRYQLQCLVTRAERHCAMMARLDCQMEDEGEPPALELHENELNNIIKEKNFGSLKILKYSNEKNYMEKDLNYKNIKRITNNNSNNDAFKWNKYALANFQQVLTKCTPKHTRTLLERSLLSHKKHLDELVSISIWRRLLQFIGDSDAADYASFDGRNSKNNKSSLPIMAKLKALYCQDFSDDEINYIKANILVIN
;
A
#
# COMPACT_ATOMS: atom_id res chain seq x y z
N MET A 1 -13.07 -37.51 44.11
CA MET A 1 -12.96 -36.15 44.71
C MET A 1 -11.49 -35.75 44.85
N ASN A 2 -10.65 -36.58 45.51
CA ASN A 2 -9.22 -36.30 45.71
C ASN A 2 -8.41 -36.07 44.42
N ASP A 3 -8.65 -36.85 43.35
CA ASP A 3 -7.95 -36.66 42.07
C ASP A 3 -8.31 -35.35 41.36
N LEU A 4 -9.53 -34.84 41.54
CA LEU A 4 -9.94 -33.54 41.00
C LEU A 4 -9.22 -32.42 41.74
N MET A 5 -9.17 -32.47 43.07
CA MET A 5 -8.50 -31.45 43.88
C MET A 5 -7.01 -31.38 43.58
N ARG A 6 -6.32 -32.54 43.44
CA ARG A 6 -4.91 -32.56 43.03
C ARG A 6 -4.68 -31.90 41.66
N ARG A 7 -5.59 -32.11 40.71
CA ARG A 7 -5.49 -31.46 39.38
C ARG A 7 -5.71 -29.96 39.49
N LEU A 8 -6.68 -29.51 40.27
CA LEU A 8 -6.92 -28.09 40.49
C LEU A 8 -5.75 -27.40 41.21
N GLU A 9 -5.14 -28.05 42.20
CA GLU A 9 -3.95 -27.55 42.90
C GLU A 9 -2.71 -27.50 42.01
N SER A 10 -2.61 -28.39 41.01
CA SER A 10 -1.52 -28.38 40.04
C SER A 10 -1.62 -27.23 39.03
N CYS A 11 -2.78 -26.60 38.89
CA CYS A 11 -2.97 -25.46 37.99
C CYS A 11 -2.47 -24.16 38.67
N PRO A 12 -1.44 -23.50 38.10
CA PRO A 12 -0.84 -22.30 38.72
C PRO A 12 -1.74 -21.06 38.67
N GLU A 13 -2.70 -20.99 37.74
CA GLU A 13 -3.69 -19.92 37.63
C GLU A 13 -5.10 -20.51 37.57
N ALA A 14 -5.92 -20.22 38.58
CA ALA A 14 -7.32 -20.60 38.66
C ALA A 14 -8.21 -19.37 38.63
N PHE A 15 -9.25 -19.41 37.78
CA PHE A 15 -10.27 -18.37 37.71
C PHE A 15 -11.53 -18.85 38.43
N PHE A 16 -12.02 -18.04 39.37
CA PHE A 16 -13.23 -18.35 40.12
C PHE A 16 -14.41 -17.57 39.56
N VAL A 17 -15.46 -18.28 39.15
CA VAL A 17 -16.75 -17.71 38.75
C VAL A 17 -17.79 -18.13 39.78
N ARG A 18 -18.51 -17.17 40.33
CA ARG A 18 -19.58 -17.41 41.31
C ARG A 18 -20.92 -17.02 40.70
N CYS A 19 -21.80 -18.00 40.56
CA CYS A 19 -23.14 -17.80 40.01
C CYS A 19 -24.11 -17.41 41.13
N LEU A 20 -24.97 -16.41 40.88
CA LEU A 20 -26.01 -15.96 41.82
C LEU A 20 -27.39 -16.18 41.22
N LYS A 21 -28.31 -16.77 41.98
CA LYS A 21 -29.71 -16.92 41.60
C LYS A 21 -30.45 -15.62 41.90
N THR A 22 -31.08 -15.00 40.88
CA THR A 22 -31.72 -13.68 41.02
C THR A 22 -33.09 -13.71 41.67
N ASN A 23 -33.85 -14.80 41.54
CA ASN A 23 -35.14 -15.00 42.18
C ASN A 23 -35.47 -16.50 42.28
N ASP A 24 -36.30 -16.89 43.24
CA ASP A 24 -36.66 -18.29 43.42
C ASP A 24 -37.70 -18.81 42.43
N ALA A 25 -38.54 -17.92 41.90
CA ALA A 25 -39.61 -18.22 40.94
C ALA A 25 -39.13 -18.46 39.49
N GLN A 26 -37.83 -18.43 39.23
CA GLN A 26 -37.20 -18.58 37.91
C GLN A 26 -37.75 -17.63 36.83
N LYS A 27 -38.19 -16.43 37.22
CA LYS A 27 -38.72 -15.43 36.30
C LYS A 27 -37.60 -14.60 35.69
N GLU A 28 -37.65 -14.38 34.38
CA GLU A 28 -36.71 -13.49 33.71
C GLU A 28 -36.87 -12.04 34.19
N LYS A 29 -35.75 -11.30 34.23
CA LYS A 29 -35.70 -9.86 34.56
C LYS A 29 -36.26 -9.48 35.95
N VAL A 30 -36.52 -10.46 36.82
CA VAL A 30 -36.92 -10.23 38.22
C VAL A 30 -35.69 -10.40 39.11
N PHE A 31 -35.42 -9.40 39.94
CA PHE A 31 -34.31 -9.40 40.89
C PHE A 31 -34.85 -9.26 42.32
N GLU A 32 -34.66 -10.31 43.12
CA GLU A 32 -35.07 -10.37 44.51
C GLU A 32 -33.85 -10.13 45.40
N THR A 33 -33.80 -8.94 45.99
CA THR A 33 -32.64 -8.47 46.76
C THR A 33 -32.32 -9.36 47.95
N GLU A 34 -33.32 -9.84 48.69
CA GLU A 34 -33.09 -10.64 49.89
C GLU A 34 -32.42 -11.98 49.57
N THR A 35 -32.91 -12.65 48.53
CA THR A 35 -32.38 -13.93 48.02
C THR A 35 -30.93 -13.78 47.57
N VAL A 36 -30.59 -12.70 46.86
CA VAL A 36 -29.22 -12.42 46.42
C VAL A 36 -28.31 -12.01 47.59
N LEU A 37 -28.78 -11.19 48.52
CA LEU A 37 -28.00 -10.80 49.71
C LEU A 37 -27.70 -12.00 50.62
N ARG A 38 -28.66 -12.91 50.78
CA ARG A 38 -28.45 -14.16 51.52
C ARG A 38 -27.34 -15.00 50.89
N GLN A 39 -27.36 -15.16 49.57
CA GLN A 39 -26.29 -15.85 48.82
C GLN A 39 -24.94 -15.14 48.93
N MET A 40 -24.90 -13.80 48.80
CA MET A 40 -23.66 -13.04 48.93
C MET A 40 -23.01 -13.21 50.30
N ARG A 41 -23.82 -13.31 51.35
CA ARG A 41 -23.35 -13.65 52.71
C ARG A 41 -22.90 -15.10 52.82
N GLN A 42 -23.67 -16.06 52.31
CA GLN A 42 -23.30 -17.48 52.37
C GLN A 42 -21.99 -17.79 51.61
N PHE A 43 -21.74 -17.11 50.50
CA PHE A 43 -20.50 -17.26 49.75
C PHE A 43 -19.36 -16.37 50.28
N ASP A 44 -19.59 -15.52 51.29
CA ASP A 44 -18.61 -14.54 51.78
C ASP A 44 -18.06 -13.63 50.66
N MET A 45 -18.94 -13.19 49.76
CA MET A 45 -18.55 -12.34 48.62
C MET A 45 -17.90 -11.04 49.09
N LEU A 46 -18.42 -10.42 50.15
CA LEU A 46 -17.91 -9.13 50.66
C LEU A 46 -16.52 -9.27 51.26
N SER A 47 -16.30 -10.31 52.08
CA SER A 47 -15.00 -10.64 52.65
C SER A 47 -13.98 -10.95 51.55
N THR A 48 -14.40 -11.70 50.53
CA THR A 48 -13.58 -12.01 49.35
C THR A 48 -13.19 -10.73 48.60
N VAL A 49 -14.14 -9.81 48.38
CA VAL A 49 -13.87 -8.52 47.73
C VAL A 49 -12.93 -7.65 48.57
N ALA A 50 -13.12 -7.59 49.89
CA ALA A 50 -12.24 -6.84 50.79
C ALA A 50 -10.80 -7.39 50.76
N MET A 51 -10.65 -8.72 50.81
CA MET A 51 -9.36 -9.40 50.65
C MET A 51 -8.73 -9.06 49.29
N CYS A 52 -9.49 -9.16 48.19
CA CYS A 52 -9.00 -8.83 46.86
C CYS A 52 -8.52 -7.37 46.75
N ARG A 53 -9.23 -6.41 47.36
CA ARG A 53 -8.86 -4.98 47.35
C ARG A 53 -7.59 -4.67 48.15
N ALA A 54 -7.37 -5.39 49.25
CA ALA A 54 -6.17 -5.26 50.08
C ALA A 54 -4.98 -6.04 49.50
N SER A 55 -5.24 -7.09 48.72
CA SER A 55 -4.22 -7.95 48.13
C SER A 55 -3.50 -7.32 46.93
N PHE A 56 -2.34 -7.89 46.62
CA PHE A 56 -1.55 -7.58 45.42
C PHE A 56 -1.48 -8.83 44.51
N PRO A 57 -2.52 -9.11 43.70
CA PRO A 57 -2.66 -10.39 43.01
C PRO A 57 -1.62 -10.63 41.91
N ILE A 58 -0.92 -9.60 41.43
CA ILE A 58 0.06 -9.73 40.34
C ILE A 58 1.45 -9.86 40.93
N HIS A 59 2.07 -11.03 40.74
CA HIS A 59 3.40 -11.34 41.24
C HIS A 59 4.38 -11.45 40.07
N MET A 60 5.40 -10.60 40.03
CA MET A 60 6.41 -10.62 38.96
C MET A 60 7.81 -10.69 39.52
N GLU A 61 8.63 -11.60 39.00
CA GLU A 61 10.06 -11.61 39.28
C GLU A 61 10.73 -10.34 38.76
N TYR A 62 11.73 -9.84 39.50
CA TYR A 62 12.40 -8.59 39.14
C TYR A 62 13.03 -8.63 37.74
N ALA A 63 13.69 -9.74 37.38
CA ALA A 63 14.28 -9.90 36.05
C ALA A 63 13.21 -9.86 34.94
N TYR A 64 12.07 -10.50 35.18
CA TYR A 64 10.94 -10.49 34.25
C TYR A 64 10.32 -9.09 34.12
N PHE A 65 10.14 -8.40 35.25
CA PHE A 65 9.62 -7.04 35.29
C PHE A 65 10.48 -6.08 34.47
N VAL A 66 11.80 -6.06 34.71
CA VAL A 66 12.74 -5.20 33.98
C VAL A 66 12.72 -5.55 32.50
N ARG A 67 12.77 -6.84 32.13
CA ARG A 67 12.71 -7.25 30.72
C ARG A 67 11.45 -6.75 30.02
N ARG A 68 10.30 -6.77 30.71
CA ARG A 68 8.99 -6.41 30.16
C ARG A 68 8.78 -4.90 30.08
N TYR A 69 9.17 -4.16 31.12
CA TYR A 69 8.87 -2.73 31.25
C TYR A 69 10.05 -1.80 30.96
N ARG A 70 11.28 -2.31 30.72
CA ARG A 70 12.40 -1.47 30.27
C ARG A 70 12.08 -0.55 29.09
N PRO A 71 11.23 -0.90 28.08
CA PRO A 71 10.99 0.01 26.96
C PRO A 71 10.27 1.30 27.34
N LEU A 72 9.64 1.34 28.53
CA LEU A 72 8.96 2.53 29.05
C LEU A 72 9.93 3.67 29.34
N MET A 73 11.16 3.36 29.76
CA MET A 73 12.16 4.34 30.14
C MET A 73 13.42 4.22 29.26
N PRO A 74 13.99 5.34 28.78
CA PRO A 74 15.26 5.31 28.08
C PRO A 74 16.40 4.95 29.04
N GLY A 75 17.43 4.26 28.54
CA GLY A 75 18.69 4.05 29.28
C GLY A 75 18.71 2.86 30.25
N ILE A 76 17.63 2.11 30.39
CA ILE A 76 17.63 0.91 31.25
C ILE A 76 18.27 -0.28 30.50
N PRO A 77 19.38 -0.84 31.03
CA PRO A 77 20.05 -1.98 30.41
C PRO A 77 19.23 -3.28 30.57
N PRO A 78 19.58 -4.36 29.86
CA PRO A 78 18.95 -5.67 30.04
C PRO A 78 19.16 -6.20 31.47
N PRO A 79 18.29 -7.12 31.95
CA PRO A 79 18.30 -7.58 33.35
C PRO A 79 19.65 -8.17 33.81
N ASN A 80 20.45 -8.73 32.89
CA ASN A 80 21.76 -9.31 33.22
C ASN A 80 22.84 -8.27 33.55
N TYR A 81 22.59 -6.99 33.26
CA TYR A 81 23.56 -5.90 33.39
C TYR A 81 23.14 -4.82 34.41
N CYS A 82 22.10 -5.08 35.22
CA CYS A 82 21.65 -4.17 36.25
C CYS A 82 21.10 -4.90 37.47
N ASP A 83 21.09 -4.20 38.60
CA ASP A 83 20.30 -4.62 39.75
C ASP A 83 18.81 -4.51 39.41
N CYS A 84 18.18 -5.66 39.21
CA CYS A 84 16.79 -5.75 38.80
C CYS A 84 15.82 -5.25 39.88
N ALA A 85 16.15 -5.40 41.17
CA ALA A 85 15.29 -4.95 42.26
C ALA A 85 15.29 -3.42 42.33
N HIS A 86 16.48 -2.81 42.33
CA HIS A 86 16.62 -1.36 42.29
C HIS A 86 15.99 -0.75 41.03
N THR A 87 16.25 -1.33 39.86
CA THR A 87 15.70 -0.87 38.58
C THR A 87 14.17 -0.94 38.54
N THR A 88 13.59 -2.01 39.09
CA THR A 88 12.12 -2.15 39.20
C THR A 88 11.55 -1.06 40.11
N GLY A 89 12.19 -0.81 41.26
CA GLY A 89 11.82 0.28 42.15
C GLY A 89 11.91 1.65 41.48
N PHE A 90 12.96 1.89 40.69
CA PHE A 90 13.13 3.12 39.91
C PHE A 90 11.98 3.31 38.90
N ILE A 91 11.71 2.30 38.06
CA ILE A 91 10.62 2.35 37.07
C ILE A 91 9.27 2.65 37.75
N CYS A 92 8.96 1.96 38.85
CA CYS A 92 7.70 2.15 39.57
C CYS A 92 7.58 3.56 40.16
N ARG A 93 8.65 4.09 40.79
CA ARG A 93 8.63 5.46 41.34
C ARG A 93 8.50 6.52 40.24
N THR A 94 9.17 6.33 39.10
CA THR A 94 9.07 7.28 37.99
C THR A 94 7.68 7.32 37.36
N ILE A 95 6.98 6.18 37.31
CA ILE A 95 5.66 6.08 36.66
C ILE A 95 4.53 6.43 37.63
N PHE A 96 4.59 5.94 38.88
CA PHE A 96 3.53 6.08 39.87
C PHE A 96 3.75 7.25 40.85
N GLY A 97 4.92 7.87 40.84
CA GLY A 97 5.28 8.96 41.76
C GLY A 97 5.30 8.52 43.22
N ASP A 98 4.92 9.43 44.10
CA ASP A 98 4.94 9.24 45.56
C ASP A 98 3.94 8.16 46.04
N SER A 99 2.89 7.88 45.26
CA SER A 99 1.90 6.84 45.56
C SER A 99 2.40 5.41 45.28
N CYS A 100 3.66 5.24 44.87
CA CYS A 100 4.23 3.93 44.54
C CYS A 100 4.09 2.90 45.69
N THR A 101 4.21 3.33 46.94
CA THR A 101 4.16 2.42 48.11
C THR A 101 2.77 1.90 48.43
N GLU A 102 1.70 2.55 47.97
CA GLU A 102 0.32 2.09 48.15
C GLU A 102 -0.05 1.00 47.14
N PHE A 103 0.54 1.06 45.95
CA PHE A 103 0.15 0.24 44.81
C PHE A 103 1.12 -0.88 44.46
N VAL A 104 2.36 -0.78 44.94
CA VAL A 104 3.41 -1.76 44.68
C VAL A 104 4.11 -2.11 45.99
N GLN A 105 4.21 -3.41 46.26
CA GLN A 105 4.99 -3.95 47.36
C GLN A 105 6.19 -4.72 46.81
N PHE A 106 7.37 -4.45 47.37
CA PHE A 106 8.63 -5.09 46.96
C PHE A 106 8.96 -6.23 47.94
N GLY A 107 9.04 -7.46 47.43
CA GLY A 107 9.49 -8.62 48.21
C GLY A 107 10.98 -8.89 48.04
N LYS A 108 11.43 -10.08 48.43
CA LYS A 108 12.85 -10.48 48.28
C LYS A 108 13.24 -10.67 46.80
N ASN A 109 12.42 -11.41 46.04
CA ASN A 109 12.71 -11.79 44.65
C ASN A 109 11.65 -11.30 43.64
N LYS A 110 10.54 -10.73 44.12
CA LYS A 110 9.36 -10.42 43.32
C LYS A 110 8.78 -9.06 43.69
N ALA A 111 8.25 -8.35 42.70
CA ALA A 111 7.38 -7.21 42.86
C ALA A 111 5.91 -7.66 42.84
N PHE A 112 5.13 -7.11 43.77
CA PHE A 112 3.71 -7.38 43.94
C PHE A 112 2.93 -6.13 43.55
N LEU A 113 2.01 -6.25 42.58
CA LEU A 113 1.25 -5.12 42.06
C LEU A 113 -0.25 -5.36 42.21
N LYS A 114 -0.99 -4.27 42.41
CA LYS A 114 -2.43 -4.25 42.23
C LYS A 114 -2.79 -4.35 40.73
N SER A 115 -3.96 -4.92 40.45
CA SER A 115 -4.42 -5.18 39.07
C SER A 115 -4.53 -3.90 38.23
N GLU A 116 -5.01 -2.81 38.83
CA GLU A 116 -5.20 -1.53 38.15
C GLU A 116 -3.86 -0.96 37.64
N GLN A 117 -2.83 -0.99 38.48
CA GLN A 117 -1.50 -0.47 38.16
C GLN A 117 -0.75 -1.37 37.18
N HIS A 118 -0.95 -2.69 37.27
CA HIS A 118 -0.46 -3.60 36.24
C HIS A 118 -1.10 -3.30 34.88
N GLN A 119 -2.41 -3.12 34.83
CA GLN A 119 -3.13 -2.76 33.60
C GLN A 119 -2.65 -1.41 33.05
N PHE A 120 -2.40 -0.42 33.92
CA PHE A 120 -1.84 0.86 33.52
C PHE A 120 -0.44 0.72 32.90
N LEU A 121 0.45 -0.07 33.49
CA LEU A 121 1.77 -0.37 32.92
C LEU A 121 1.66 -1.08 31.56
N GLU A 122 0.74 -2.04 31.41
CA GLU A 122 0.50 -2.72 30.13
C GLU A 122 -0.05 -1.76 29.06
N MET A 123 -0.90 -0.80 29.44
CA MET A 123 -1.39 0.23 28.54
C MET A 123 -0.25 1.14 28.04
N LEU A 124 0.59 1.64 28.96
CA LEU A 124 1.76 2.44 28.61
C LEU A 124 2.73 1.67 27.71
N ARG A 125 2.98 0.39 28.03
CA ARG A 125 3.86 -0.48 27.27
C ARG A 125 3.34 -0.69 25.86
N SER A 126 2.04 -0.97 25.74
CA SER A 126 1.37 -1.14 24.44
C SER A 126 1.44 0.12 23.59
N ARG A 127 1.23 1.30 24.19
CA ARG A 127 1.38 2.59 23.49
C ARG A 127 2.80 2.79 22.98
N ARG A 128 3.80 2.54 23.83
CA ARG A 128 5.22 2.68 23.47
C ARG A 128 5.62 1.74 22.34
N LEU A 129 5.21 0.47 22.41
CA LEU A 129 5.48 -0.53 21.38
C LEU A 129 4.83 -0.18 20.05
N HIS A 130 3.60 0.33 20.05
CA HIS A 130 2.95 0.82 18.83
C HIS A 130 3.73 1.98 18.20
N CYS A 131 4.20 2.96 18.99
CA CYS A 131 5.04 4.04 18.46
C CYS A 131 6.34 3.51 17.85
N CYS A 132 7.01 2.56 18.52
CA CYS A 132 8.22 1.92 17.99
C CYS A 132 7.94 1.15 16.69
N ALA A 133 6.85 0.39 16.65
CA ALA A 133 6.43 -0.34 15.45
C ALA A 133 6.15 0.62 14.27
N ALA A 134 5.46 1.73 14.52
CA ALA A 134 5.20 2.75 13.51
C ALA A 134 6.49 3.38 12.96
N LEU A 135 7.50 3.63 13.81
CA LEU A 135 8.80 4.12 13.38
C LEU A 135 9.53 3.11 12.48
N VAL A 136 9.56 1.84 12.88
CA VAL A 136 10.15 0.76 12.09
C VAL A 136 9.44 0.64 10.74
N GLN A 137 8.11 0.60 10.74
CA GLN A 137 7.29 0.54 9.53
C GLN A 137 7.56 1.73 8.61
N LYS A 138 7.59 2.96 9.14
CA LYS A 138 7.91 4.17 8.38
C LYS A 138 9.28 4.07 7.70
N CYS A 139 10.29 3.60 8.42
CA CYS A 139 11.64 3.46 7.88
C CYS A 139 11.70 2.39 6.77
N LEU A 140 11.09 1.23 7.00
CA LEU A 140 11.07 0.12 6.03
C LEU A 140 10.30 0.49 4.76
N LEU A 141 9.10 1.06 4.91
CA LEU A 141 8.28 1.52 3.78
C LEU A 141 9.00 2.63 2.99
N GLY A 142 9.61 3.58 3.70
CA GLY A 142 10.39 4.64 3.07
C GLY A 142 11.61 4.11 2.30
N TRP A 143 12.32 3.14 2.87
CA TRP A 143 13.44 2.48 2.19
C TRP A 143 12.98 1.73 0.93
N ALA A 144 11.92 0.92 1.03
CA ALA A 144 11.36 0.18 -0.10
C ALA A 144 10.93 1.11 -1.24
N LYS A 145 10.25 2.23 -0.93
CA LYS A 145 9.83 3.21 -1.93
C LYS A 145 10.99 3.96 -2.57
N ARG A 146 12.03 4.32 -1.81
CA ARG A 146 13.26 4.91 -2.37
C ARG A 146 13.96 3.94 -3.33
N GLN A 147 14.03 2.66 -2.98
CA GLN A 147 14.61 1.63 -3.85
C GLN A 147 13.81 1.43 -5.14
N GLN A 148 12.47 1.48 -5.04
CA GLN A 148 11.59 1.40 -6.22
C GLN A 148 11.76 2.63 -7.11
N TYR A 149 11.77 3.84 -6.54
CA TYR A 149 11.97 5.08 -7.28
C TYR A 149 13.33 5.13 -7.98
N ALA A 150 14.41 4.72 -7.30
CA ALA A 150 15.73 4.64 -7.89
C ALA A 150 15.71 3.74 -9.14
N ARG A 151 15.19 2.51 -9.03
CA ARG A 151 15.09 1.58 -10.17
C ARG A 151 14.31 2.17 -11.34
N LEU A 152 13.15 2.77 -11.07
CA LEU A 152 12.32 3.39 -12.11
C LEU A 152 13.07 4.53 -12.78
N ARG A 153 13.69 5.42 -12.00
CA ARG A 153 14.48 6.55 -12.52
C ARG A 153 15.63 6.07 -13.40
N TRP A 154 16.39 5.06 -12.97
CA TRP A 154 17.47 4.48 -13.78
C TRP A 154 16.94 3.95 -15.12
N ALA A 155 15.86 3.16 -15.10
CA ALA A 155 15.25 2.64 -16.32
C ALA A 155 14.76 3.76 -17.26
N THR A 156 14.08 4.77 -16.72
CA THR A 156 13.60 5.93 -17.50
C THR A 156 14.75 6.71 -18.12
N LEU A 157 15.84 6.95 -17.39
CA LEU A 157 17.01 7.67 -17.92
C LEU A 157 17.68 6.89 -19.05
N ILE A 158 17.82 5.57 -18.91
CA ILE A 158 18.35 4.70 -19.97
C ILE A 158 17.45 4.78 -21.22
N PHE A 159 16.14 4.63 -21.04
CA PHE A 159 15.19 4.72 -22.15
C PHE A 159 15.25 6.08 -22.84
N GLN A 160 15.24 7.18 -22.08
CA GLN A 160 15.35 8.54 -22.62
C GLN A 160 16.67 8.77 -23.37
N LYS A 161 17.79 8.23 -22.87
CA LYS A 161 19.10 8.30 -23.54
C LYS A 161 19.05 7.61 -24.90
N HIS A 162 18.54 6.38 -24.96
CA HIS A 162 18.43 5.63 -26.22
C HIS A 162 17.47 6.28 -27.20
N TRP A 163 16.31 6.76 -26.72
CA TRP A 163 15.33 7.46 -27.55
C TRP A 163 15.91 8.74 -28.17
N ARG A 164 16.56 9.59 -27.37
CA ARG A 164 17.24 10.79 -27.87
C ARG A 164 18.34 10.44 -28.87
N GLY A 165 19.12 9.39 -28.61
CA GLY A 165 20.13 8.89 -29.55
C GLY A 165 19.52 8.47 -30.89
N LEU A 166 18.44 7.68 -30.88
CA LEU A 166 17.75 7.25 -32.09
C LEU A 166 17.14 8.43 -32.86
N ALA A 167 16.51 9.36 -32.16
CA ALA A 167 15.95 10.57 -32.76
C ALA A 167 17.02 11.41 -33.44
N ASN A 168 18.19 11.58 -32.81
CA ASN A 168 19.34 12.28 -33.39
C ASN A 168 19.86 11.56 -34.64
N CYS A 169 20.06 10.23 -34.60
CA CYS A 169 20.52 9.48 -35.77
C CYS A 169 19.54 9.58 -36.95
N ARG A 170 18.22 9.48 -36.69
CA ARG A 170 17.19 9.68 -37.72
C ARG A 170 17.23 11.09 -38.29
N ALA A 171 17.39 12.11 -37.44
CA ALA A 171 17.50 13.49 -37.90
C ALA A 171 18.73 13.69 -38.81
N VAL A 172 19.88 13.09 -38.49
CA VAL A 172 21.08 13.14 -39.34
C VAL A 172 20.85 12.48 -40.70
N LEU A 173 20.24 11.29 -40.73
CA LEU A 173 19.90 10.60 -41.98
C LEU A 173 18.97 11.44 -42.87
N ILE A 174 17.93 12.04 -42.29
CA ILE A 174 17.01 12.91 -43.03
C ILE A 174 17.74 14.14 -43.57
N ARG A 175 18.63 14.77 -42.78
CA ARG A 175 19.46 15.90 -43.24
C ARG A 175 20.33 15.51 -44.43
N TYR A 176 20.96 14.34 -44.39
CA TYR A 176 21.79 13.84 -45.49
C TYR A 176 20.96 13.57 -46.76
N GLN A 177 19.79 12.94 -46.62
CA GLN A 177 18.88 12.69 -47.73
C GLN A 177 18.39 13.99 -48.38
N LEU A 178 18.01 14.99 -47.56
CA LEU A 178 17.61 16.31 -48.07
C LEU A 178 18.77 16.99 -48.81
N GLN A 179 19.99 16.93 -48.27
CA GLN A 179 21.17 17.50 -48.93
C GLN A 179 21.46 16.84 -50.29
N CYS A 180 21.31 15.52 -50.40
CA CYS A 180 21.44 14.79 -51.67
C CYS A 180 20.36 15.19 -52.69
N LEU A 181 19.13 15.46 -52.24
CA LEU A 181 18.03 15.91 -53.12
C LEU A 181 18.27 17.33 -53.63
N VAL A 182 18.66 18.25 -52.75
CA VAL A 182 18.99 19.64 -53.13
C VAL A 182 20.13 19.66 -54.14
N THR A 183 21.23 18.95 -53.87
CA THR A 183 22.37 18.89 -54.81
C THR A 183 22.02 18.21 -56.14
N ARG A 184 21.08 17.26 -56.16
CA ARG A 184 20.56 16.67 -57.41
C ARG A 184 19.71 17.67 -58.19
N ALA A 185 18.84 18.42 -57.51
CA ALA A 185 18.02 19.45 -58.13
C ALA A 185 18.88 20.58 -58.70
N GLU A 186 19.89 21.05 -57.96
CA GLU A 186 20.88 22.03 -58.42
C GLU A 186 21.61 21.56 -59.69
N ARG A 187 22.07 20.29 -59.72
CA ARG A 187 22.69 19.69 -60.90
C ARG A 187 21.74 19.60 -62.09
N HIS A 188 20.47 19.26 -61.84
CA HIS A 188 19.46 19.18 -62.89
C HIS A 188 19.13 20.56 -63.46
N CYS A 189 18.92 21.57 -62.61
CA CYS A 189 18.75 22.95 -63.05
C CYS A 189 19.98 23.45 -63.83
N ALA A 190 21.21 23.14 -63.38
CA ALA A 190 22.42 23.49 -64.11
C ALA A 190 22.54 22.76 -65.46
N MET A 191 22.01 21.54 -65.58
CA MET A 191 21.94 20.79 -66.84
C MET A 191 20.88 21.38 -67.79
N MET A 192 19.68 21.71 -67.28
CA MET A 192 18.62 22.33 -68.06
C MET A 192 19.04 23.72 -68.55
N ALA A 193 19.65 24.55 -67.68
CA ALA A 193 20.19 25.84 -68.08
C ALA A 193 21.27 25.73 -69.19
N ARG A 194 22.06 24.65 -69.22
CA ARG A 194 23.01 24.39 -70.33
C ARG A 194 22.32 23.99 -71.63
N LEU A 195 21.22 23.26 -71.55
CA LEU A 195 20.41 22.91 -72.73
C LEU A 195 19.64 24.13 -73.25
N ASP A 196 19.18 25.01 -72.36
CA ASP A 196 18.53 26.28 -72.72
C ASP A 196 19.55 27.25 -73.35
N CYS A 197 20.81 27.30 -72.87
CA CYS A 197 21.89 28.05 -73.55
C CYS A 197 22.26 27.51 -74.94
N GLN A 198 21.77 26.35 -75.36
CA GLN A 198 21.92 25.85 -76.73
C GLN A 198 20.75 26.26 -77.65
N MET A 199 19.78 27.01 -77.13
CA MET A 199 18.63 27.55 -77.84
C MET A 199 18.51 29.05 -77.52
N GLU A 200 19.20 29.90 -78.27
CA GLU A 200 18.99 31.35 -78.23
C GLU A 200 17.59 31.69 -78.79
N ASP A 201 16.70 32.26 -77.96
CA ASP A 201 16.27 33.68 -78.06
C ASP A 201 15.20 34.06 -77.01
N GLU A 202 15.46 35.22 -76.38
CA GLU A 202 14.57 36.17 -75.67
C GLU A 202 13.73 35.69 -74.45
N GLY A 203 14.24 35.98 -73.26
CA GLY A 203 13.46 36.00 -72.01
C GLY A 203 14.31 36.01 -70.74
N GLU A 204 14.19 37.07 -69.94
CA GLU A 204 14.82 37.23 -68.63
C GLU A 204 14.64 35.97 -67.75
N PRO A 205 15.70 35.38 -67.17
CA PRO A 205 15.58 34.13 -66.44
C PRO A 205 14.72 34.32 -65.19
N PRO A 206 13.74 33.44 -64.90
CA PRO A 206 12.98 33.53 -63.67
C PRO A 206 13.92 33.28 -62.49
N ALA A 207 14.00 34.26 -61.59
CA ALA A 207 14.71 34.13 -60.33
C ALA A 207 14.23 32.90 -59.55
N LEU A 208 15.19 32.17 -58.98
CA LEU A 208 15.02 30.99 -58.15
C LEU A 208 14.17 31.28 -56.90
N GLU A 209 12.86 31.09 -56.97
CA GLU A 209 12.00 30.90 -55.80
C GLU A 209 11.60 29.42 -55.65
N LEU A 210 12.58 28.52 -55.62
CA LEU A 210 12.33 27.13 -55.23
C LEU A 210 12.26 27.01 -53.69
N HIS A 211 11.08 27.34 -53.21
CA HIS A 211 10.29 26.56 -52.24
C HIS A 211 10.82 26.38 -50.80
N GLU A 212 11.11 27.49 -50.12
CA GLU A 212 11.24 27.51 -48.66
C GLU A 212 9.97 26.97 -47.95
N ASN A 213 8.80 27.13 -48.58
CA ASN A 213 7.51 26.71 -48.05
C ASN A 213 7.25 25.19 -48.07
N GLU A 214 7.84 24.41 -48.99
CA GLU A 214 7.65 22.95 -49.11
C GLU A 214 8.55 22.28 -48.10
N LEU A 215 9.78 22.78 -47.96
CA LEU A 215 10.71 22.35 -46.94
C LEU A 215 10.12 22.59 -45.54
N ASN A 216 9.53 23.77 -45.30
CA ASN A 216 8.88 24.11 -44.05
C ASN A 216 7.60 23.30 -43.80
N ASN A 217 6.85 22.93 -44.83
CA ASN A 217 5.68 22.06 -44.71
C ASN A 217 6.06 20.61 -44.40
N ILE A 218 7.11 20.06 -45.02
CA ILE A 218 7.63 18.71 -44.71
C ILE A 218 8.16 18.64 -43.26
N ILE A 219 8.79 19.72 -42.78
CA ILE A 219 9.29 19.83 -41.39
C ILE A 219 8.13 19.91 -40.39
N LYS A 220 7.05 20.63 -40.74
CA LYS A 220 5.83 20.74 -39.92
C LYS A 220 5.01 19.45 -39.91
N GLU A 221 4.78 18.81 -41.07
CA GLU A 221 3.97 17.60 -41.19
C GLU A 221 4.55 16.40 -40.43
N LYS A 222 5.88 16.30 -40.33
CA LYS A 222 6.54 15.20 -39.61
C LYS A 222 6.80 15.46 -38.13
N ASN A 223 6.27 16.56 -37.58
CA ASN A 223 6.31 16.87 -36.15
C ASN A 223 7.72 16.74 -35.52
N PHE A 224 8.77 17.17 -36.24
CA PHE A 224 10.14 17.29 -35.72
C PHE A 224 10.34 18.55 -34.87
N GLY A 225 9.29 18.97 -34.16
CA GLY A 225 9.35 20.09 -33.25
C GLY A 225 10.45 19.86 -32.23
N SER A 226 11.43 20.76 -32.21
CA SER A 226 12.51 20.90 -31.20
C SER A 226 13.85 20.20 -31.41
N LEU A 227 14.25 19.78 -32.62
CA LEU A 227 15.69 19.56 -32.89
C LEU A 227 16.33 20.80 -33.50
N LYS A 228 17.00 21.61 -32.65
CA LYS A 228 17.91 22.67 -33.10
C LYS A 228 18.88 22.09 -34.14
N ILE A 229 19.02 22.80 -35.26
CA ILE A 229 20.08 22.53 -36.23
C ILE A 229 21.39 22.95 -35.57
N LEU A 230 22.04 22.02 -34.86
CA LEU A 230 23.44 22.19 -34.49
C LEU A 230 24.23 22.21 -35.79
N LYS A 231 24.82 23.37 -36.12
CA LYS A 231 25.88 23.46 -37.11
C LYS A 231 26.98 22.50 -36.65
N TYR A 232 27.43 21.62 -37.55
CA TYR A 232 28.51 20.69 -37.27
C TYR A 232 29.82 21.47 -37.26
N SER A 233 30.09 22.16 -36.16
CA SER A 233 31.42 22.62 -35.81
C SER A 233 32.05 21.52 -34.94
N ASN A 234 33.25 21.09 -35.31
CA ASN A 234 34.06 20.12 -34.61
C ASN A 234 34.24 20.50 -33.13
N GLU A 235 33.42 19.95 -32.22
CA GLU A 235 33.73 19.95 -30.79
C GLU A 235 33.45 18.57 -30.20
N LYS A 236 34.51 17.76 -30.11
CA LYS A 236 34.59 16.61 -29.22
C LYS A 236 34.58 17.11 -27.77
N ASN A 237 33.43 17.43 -27.18
CA ASN A 237 33.33 17.74 -25.74
C ASN A 237 31.89 17.68 -25.16
N TYR A 238 31.18 16.57 -25.37
CA TYR A 238 29.81 16.38 -24.84
C TYR A 238 29.66 15.33 -23.73
N MET A 239 30.74 14.96 -23.04
CA MET A 239 30.66 13.97 -21.95
C MET A 239 31.09 14.49 -20.56
N GLU A 240 31.49 15.76 -20.41
CA GLU A 240 32.16 16.19 -19.16
C GLU A 240 31.45 17.27 -18.34
N LYS A 241 30.36 17.90 -18.82
CA LYS A 241 29.77 19.06 -18.14
C LYS A 241 28.64 18.78 -17.13
N ASP A 242 28.08 17.58 -17.06
CA ASP A 242 26.88 17.34 -16.25
C ASP A 242 27.09 16.50 -14.97
N LEU A 243 28.35 16.26 -14.56
CA LEU A 243 28.68 15.65 -13.26
C LEU A 243 29.08 16.71 -12.22
N ASN A 244 28.22 17.71 -11.97
CA ASN A 244 28.41 18.60 -10.82
C ASN A 244 27.46 18.23 -9.67
N TYR A 245 27.87 17.24 -8.88
CA TYR A 245 27.13 16.69 -7.73
C TYR A 245 27.12 17.58 -6.47
N LYS A 246 27.55 18.85 -6.53
CA LYS A 246 27.76 19.70 -5.33
C LYS A 246 26.70 20.77 -5.04
N ASN A 247 25.70 20.98 -5.89
CA ASN A 247 24.71 22.07 -5.71
C ASN A 247 23.26 21.60 -5.50
N ILE A 248 23.03 20.61 -4.64
CA ILE A 248 21.69 20.39 -4.10
C ILE A 248 21.52 21.27 -2.86
N LYS A 249 20.91 22.44 -3.05
CA LYS A 249 20.43 23.27 -1.93
C LYS A 249 19.46 22.42 -1.10
N ARG A 250 19.80 22.21 0.19
CA ARG A 250 18.86 21.71 1.20
C ARG A 250 17.67 22.67 1.22
N ILE A 251 16.50 22.20 0.79
CA ILE A 251 15.24 22.94 0.98
C ILE A 251 14.94 22.87 2.47
N THR A 252 15.25 23.96 3.17
CA THR A 252 14.74 24.26 4.51
C THR A 252 13.27 24.63 4.40
N ASN A 253 12.45 24.02 5.27
CA ASN A 253 11.09 24.46 5.56
C ASN A 253 11.02 25.99 5.70
N ASN A 254 9.99 26.60 5.15
CA ASN A 254 9.14 27.53 5.89
C ASN A 254 7.79 27.80 5.18
N ASN A 255 6.76 27.80 6.03
CA ASN A 255 5.43 28.42 5.94
C ASN A 255 4.28 27.77 5.12
N SER A 256 3.51 26.96 5.87
CA SER A 256 2.10 27.17 6.29
C SER A 256 0.98 27.47 5.28
N ASN A 257 0.04 26.49 5.27
CA ASN A 257 -1.43 26.57 5.15
C ASN A 257 -2.07 26.99 3.81
N ASN A 258 -2.67 26.02 3.10
CA ASN A 258 -4.09 25.69 3.25
C ASN A 258 -4.50 24.39 2.52
N ASP A 259 -5.46 23.69 3.12
CA ASP A 259 -6.33 22.63 2.61
C ASP A 259 -5.75 21.25 2.32
N ALA A 260 -5.39 20.57 3.42
CA ALA A 260 -5.21 19.12 3.44
C ALA A 260 -6.55 18.41 3.21
N PHE A 261 -6.76 17.89 2.00
CA PHE A 261 -7.78 16.90 1.69
C PHE A 261 -7.59 15.68 2.60
N LYS A 262 -8.43 15.54 3.64
CA LYS A 262 -8.33 14.46 4.63
C LYS A 262 -8.93 13.18 4.06
N TRP A 263 -8.10 12.45 3.31
CA TRP A 263 -8.40 11.12 2.78
C TRP A 263 -8.98 10.16 3.85
N ASN A 264 -8.56 10.31 5.11
CA ASN A 264 -9.08 9.54 6.23
C ASN A 264 -10.58 9.78 6.51
N LYS A 265 -11.11 10.98 6.27
CA LYS A 265 -12.54 11.29 6.48
C LYS A 265 -13.39 10.70 5.34
N TYR A 266 -12.86 10.69 4.13
CA TYR A 266 -13.47 10.04 2.96
C TYR A 266 -13.45 8.51 3.08
N ALA A 267 -12.35 7.94 3.58
CA ALA A 267 -12.21 6.50 3.76
C ALA A 267 -13.13 5.96 4.87
N LEU A 268 -13.31 6.71 5.96
CA LEU A 268 -14.17 6.32 7.06
C LEU A 268 -15.65 6.29 6.66
N ALA A 269 -16.09 7.23 5.82
CA ALA A 269 -17.48 7.32 5.37
C ALA A 269 -17.87 6.26 4.33
N ASN A 270 -16.92 5.81 3.49
CA ASN A 270 -17.22 4.93 2.35
C ASN A 270 -16.80 3.46 2.53
N PHE A 271 -15.87 3.15 3.45
CA PHE A 271 -15.35 1.77 3.64
C PHE A 271 -15.70 1.15 4.99
N GLN A 272 -16.62 1.75 5.75
CA GLN A 272 -16.98 1.34 7.11
C GLN A 272 -17.55 -0.09 7.21
N GLN A 273 -18.18 -0.61 6.16
CA GLN A 273 -18.67 -2.01 6.14
C GLN A 273 -17.56 -3.06 5.96
N VAL A 274 -16.34 -2.66 5.56
CA VAL A 274 -15.22 -3.59 5.25
C VAL A 274 -14.28 -3.80 6.45
N LEU A 275 -14.35 -2.94 7.48
CA LEU A 275 -13.41 -2.94 8.61
C LEU A 275 -13.53 -4.15 9.56
N THR A 276 -14.63 -4.91 9.52
CA THR A 276 -14.81 -6.10 10.36
C THR A 276 -14.10 -7.36 9.85
N LYS A 277 -13.46 -7.32 8.66
CA LYS A 277 -12.77 -8.47 8.06
C LYS A 277 -11.28 -8.26 7.76
N CYS A 278 -10.67 -7.17 8.23
CA CYS A 278 -9.27 -6.88 7.93
C CYS A 278 -8.30 -7.62 8.87
N THR A 279 -7.82 -8.79 8.46
CA THR A 279 -6.65 -9.45 9.06
C THR A 279 -5.36 -8.97 8.37
N PRO A 280 -4.17 -9.07 9.00
CA PRO A 280 -2.91 -8.54 8.46
C PRO A 280 -2.36 -9.26 7.20
N LYS A 281 -3.10 -10.22 6.62
CA LYS A 281 -2.76 -10.86 5.35
C LYS A 281 -3.59 -10.22 4.23
N HIS A 282 -2.93 -9.53 3.31
CA HIS A 282 -3.56 -9.02 2.10
C HIS A 282 -3.72 -10.16 1.08
N THR A 283 -4.91 -10.76 1.05
CA THR A 283 -5.33 -11.66 -0.03
C THR A 283 -6.14 -10.86 -1.03
N ARG A 284 -5.71 -10.85 -2.31
CA ARG A 284 -6.42 -10.18 -3.40
C ARG A 284 -7.67 -10.98 -3.73
N THR A 285 -8.83 -10.54 -3.27
CA THR A 285 -10.12 -11.12 -3.62
C THR A 285 -10.74 -10.33 -4.77
N LEU A 286 -11.32 -11.03 -5.75
CA LEU A 286 -12.06 -10.39 -6.83
C LEU A 286 -13.30 -9.68 -6.28
N LEU A 287 -13.70 -8.58 -6.92
CA LEU A 287 -14.94 -7.89 -6.59
C LEU A 287 -16.14 -8.78 -6.90
N GLU A 288 -16.99 -8.98 -5.90
CA GLU A 288 -18.24 -9.75 -6.02
C GLU A 288 -19.42 -8.90 -6.52
N ARG A 289 -19.34 -7.57 -6.38
CA ARG A 289 -20.36 -6.61 -6.81
C ARG A 289 -19.74 -5.41 -7.53
N SER A 290 -20.53 -4.78 -8.38
CA SER A 290 -20.11 -3.58 -9.12
C SER A 290 -19.89 -2.40 -8.17
N LEU A 291 -18.89 -1.57 -8.48
CA LEU A 291 -18.59 -0.36 -7.69
C LEU A 291 -19.58 0.78 -7.97
N LEU A 292 -20.29 0.72 -9.10
CA LEU A 292 -21.33 1.67 -9.48
C LEU A 292 -22.69 1.00 -9.41
N SER A 293 -23.71 1.73 -8.95
CA SER A 293 -25.09 1.21 -8.92
C SER A 293 -25.65 1.13 -10.34
N HIS A 294 -26.02 -0.07 -10.78
CA HIS A 294 -26.69 -0.30 -12.05
C HIS A 294 -28.18 -0.60 -11.82
N LYS A 295 -29.04 -0.13 -12.74
CA LYS A 295 -30.50 -0.38 -12.68
C LYS A 295 -30.87 -1.80 -13.13
N LYS A 296 -30.06 -2.40 -14.01
CA LYS A 296 -30.25 -3.75 -14.54
C LYS A 296 -29.12 -4.66 -14.05
N HIS A 297 -29.49 -5.88 -13.66
CA HIS A 297 -28.54 -6.90 -13.22
C HIS A 297 -27.51 -7.27 -14.31
N LEU A 298 -27.93 -7.28 -15.59
CA LEU A 298 -27.03 -7.55 -16.71
C LEU A 298 -25.94 -6.49 -16.88
N ASP A 299 -26.24 -5.21 -16.60
CA ASP A 299 -25.28 -4.11 -16.71
C ASP A 299 -24.21 -4.20 -15.61
N GLU A 300 -24.61 -4.67 -14.42
CA GLU A 300 -23.69 -4.98 -13.32
C GLU A 300 -22.74 -6.13 -13.69
N LEU A 301 -23.24 -7.18 -14.33
CA LEU A 301 -22.39 -8.29 -14.79
C LEU A 301 -21.40 -7.83 -15.88
N VAL A 302 -21.83 -6.98 -16.80
CA VAL A 302 -20.96 -6.39 -17.82
C VAL A 302 -19.88 -5.52 -17.18
N SER A 303 -20.22 -4.65 -16.21
CA SER A 303 -19.25 -3.76 -15.58
C SER A 303 -18.19 -4.51 -14.75
N ILE A 304 -18.60 -5.56 -14.02
CA ILE A 304 -17.67 -6.45 -13.31
C ILE A 304 -16.74 -7.19 -14.29
N SER A 305 -17.28 -7.61 -15.44
CA SER A 305 -16.51 -8.30 -16.48
C SER A 305 -15.44 -7.41 -17.11
N ILE A 306 -15.80 -6.16 -17.45
CA ILE A 306 -14.87 -5.15 -17.99
C ILE A 306 -13.77 -4.84 -16.97
N TRP A 307 -14.14 -4.62 -15.71
CA TRP A 307 -13.18 -4.35 -14.64
C TRP A 307 -12.18 -5.50 -14.46
N ARG A 308 -12.66 -6.75 -14.51
CA ARG A 308 -11.80 -7.93 -14.46
C ARG A 308 -10.84 -7.98 -15.65
N ARG A 309 -11.29 -7.58 -16.85
CA ARG A 309 -10.43 -7.54 -18.04
C ARG A 309 -9.36 -6.47 -17.93
N LEU A 310 -9.68 -5.30 -17.39
CA LEU A 310 -8.72 -4.23 -17.11
C LEU A 310 -7.67 -4.66 -16.08
N LEU A 311 -8.08 -5.33 -15.00
CA LEU A 311 -7.14 -5.86 -14.00
C LEU A 311 -6.18 -6.91 -14.58
N GLN A 312 -6.65 -7.73 -15.53
CA GLN A 312 -5.78 -8.64 -16.28
C GLN A 312 -4.80 -7.91 -17.20
N PHE A 313 -5.23 -6.83 -17.85
CA PHE A 313 -4.36 -6.02 -18.71
C PHE A 313 -3.27 -5.29 -17.91
N ILE A 314 -3.58 -4.81 -16.71
CA ILE A 314 -2.64 -4.15 -15.80
C ILE A 314 -1.65 -5.14 -15.17
N GLY A 315 -1.88 -6.45 -15.31
CA GLY A 315 -1.03 -7.50 -14.74
C GLY A 315 -1.21 -7.69 -13.24
N ASP A 316 -2.29 -7.15 -12.66
CA ASP A 316 -2.55 -7.11 -11.22
C ASP A 316 -3.38 -8.31 -10.69
N SER A 317 -3.76 -9.26 -11.56
CA SER A 317 -4.50 -10.47 -11.19
C SER A 317 -3.90 -11.73 -11.83
N ASP A 318 -3.60 -12.74 -11.01
CA ASP A 318 -3.36 -14.10 -11.48
C ASP A 318 -4.67 -14.66 -12.06
N ALA A 319 -4.59 -15.35 -13.20
CA ALA A 319 -5.76 -16.02 -13.78
C ALA A 319 -6.26 -17.07 -12.79
N ALA A 320 -7.43 -16.85 -12.17
CA ALA A 320 -8.01 -17.81 -11.24
C ALA A 320 -8.07 -19.20 -11.90
N ASP A 321 -7.71 -20.25 -11.15
CA ASP A 321 -7.78 -21.64 -11.63
C ASP A 321 -9.26 -22.04 -11.77
N TYR A 322 -9.87 -21.75 -12.92
CA TYR A 322 -11.25 -22.14 -13.27
C TYR A 322 -11.37 -23.63 -13.65
N ALA A 323 -10.42 -24.47 -13.27
CA ALA A 323 -10.27 -25.84 -13.77
C ALA A 323 -11.19 -26.87 -13.07
N SER A 324 -12.00 -26.47 -12.09
CA SER A 324 -12.72 -27.43 -11.23
C SER A 324 -14.21 -27.63 -11.55
N PHE A 325 -14.76 -26.97 -12.58
CA PHE A 325 -16.22 -27.04 -12.85
C PHE A 325 -16.61 -27.71 -14.18
N ASP A 326 -15.73 -27.75 -15.17
CA ASP A 326 -15.98 -28.47 -16.42
C ASP A 326 -15.00 -29.64 -16.49
N GLY A 327 -15.51 -30.87 -16.41
CA GLY A 327 -14.75 -32.12 -16.23
C GLY A 327 -13.82 -32.51 -17.40
N ARG A 328 -13.20 -31.55 -18.08
CA ARG A 328 -12.21 -31.75 -19.13
C ARG A 328 -10.85 -31.27 -18.65
N ASN A 329 -10.00 -32.23 -18.32
CA ASN A 329 -8.57 -32.03 -18.09
C ASN A 329 -7.91 -31.46 -19.36
N SER A 330 -7.80 -30.14 -19.46
CA SER A 330 -6.88 -29.50 -20.40
C SER A 330 -5.88 -28.66 -19.63
N LYS A 331 -4.69 -29.23 -19.42
CA LYS A 331 -3.54 -28.58 -18.78
C LYS A 331 -2.87 -27.53 -19.67
N ASN A 332 -3.34 -27.32 -20.90
CA ASN A 332 -2.76 -26.37 -21.84
C ASN A 332 -3.80 -25.30 -22.20
N ASN A 333 -3.47 -24.04 -21.90
CA ASN A 333 -4.19 -22.78 -22.19
C ASN A 333 -5.12 -22.24 -21.08
N LYS A 334 -4.52 -21.84 -19.94
CA LYS A 334 -5.17 -21.06 -18.86
C LYS A 334 -5.80 -19.72 -19.33
N SER A 335 -5.43 -19.22 -20.52
CA SER A 335 -5.95 -17.97 -21.10
C SER A 335 -7.18 -18.13 -22.00
N SER A 336 -7.55 -19.35 -22.41
CA SER A 336 -8.52 -19.57 -23.49
C SER A 336 -9.95 -19.96 -23.07
N LEU A 337 -10.26 -19.94 -21.77
CA LEU A 337 -11.64 -20.17 -21.31
C LEU A 337 -12.53 -18.96 -21.68
N PRO A 338 -13.65 -19.17 -22.41
CA PRO A 338 -14.52 -18.08 -22.84
C PRO A 338 -15.09 -17.32 -21.64
N ILE A 339 -15.26 -16.00 -21.79
CA ILE A 339 -15.68 -15.09 -20.70
C ILE A 339 -16.98 -15.58 -20.04
N MET A 340 -17.91 -16.13 -20.82
CA MET A 340 -19.17 -16.68 -20.31
C MET A 340 -18.99 -17.91 -19.42
N ALA A 341 -18.02 -18.78 -19.70
CA ALA A 341 -17.72 -19.92 -18.82
C ALA A 341 -17.17 -19.45 -17.47
N LYS A 342 -16.38 -18.36 -17.47
CA LYS A 342 -15.87 -17.74 -16.24
C LYS A 342 -16.97 -17.05 -15.43
N LEU A 343 -17.93 -16.41 -16.09
CA LEU A 343 -19.08 -15.79 -15.43
C LEU A 343 -20.02 -16.84 -14.84
N LYS A 344 -20.33 -17.90 -15.58
CA LYS A 344 -21.11 -19.03 -15.10
C LYS A 344 -20.50 -19.68 -13.85
N ALA A 345 -19.18 -19.87 -13.84
CA ALA A 345 -18.47 -20.45 -12.70
C ALA A 345 -18.50 -19.58 -11.43
N LEU A 346 -18.69 -18.26 -11.56
CA LEU A 346 -18.68 -17.34 -10.42
C LEU A 346 -20.07 -17.08 -9.85
N TYR A 347 -21.07 -17.03 -10.72
CA TYR A 347 -22.44 -16.73 -10.31
C TYR A 347 -23.32 -17.98 -10.20
N CYS A 348 -22.81 -19.16 -10.57
CA CYS A 348 -23.55 -20.44 -10.57
C CYS A 348 -24.93 -20.33 -11.25
N GLN A 349 -25.01 -19.53 -12.31
CA GLN A 349 -26.25 -19.24 -13.03
C GLN A 349 -26.09 -19.55 -14.52
N ASP A 350 -27.12 -20.16 -15.11
CA ASP A 350 -27.24 -20.35 -16.54
C ASP A 350 -27.85 -19.10 -17.19
N PHE A 351 -27.24 -18.62 -18.27
CA PHE A 351 -27.66 -17.43 -19.01
C PHE A 351 -28.40 -17.84 -20.29
N SER A 352 -29.46 -17.12 -20.65
CA SER A 352 -30.15 -17.30 -21.93
C SER A 352 -29.30 -16.76 -23.10
N ASP A 353 -29.51 -17.26 -24.32
CA ASP A 353 -28.75 -16.85 -25.51
C ASP A 353 -28.86 -15.34 -25.80
N ASP A 354 -30.01 -14.73 -25.50
CA ASP A 354 -30.22 -13.28 -25.64
C ASP A 354 -29.38 -12.47 -24.64
N GLU A 355 -29.23 -12.97 -23.41
CA GLU A 355 -28.40 -12.34 -22.36
C GLU A 355 -26.91 -12.48 -22.69
N ILE A 356 -26.51 -13.63 -23.25
CA ILE A 356 -25.15 -13.87 -23.72
C ILE A 356 -24.80 -12.89 -24.84
N ASN A 357 -25.71 -12.68 -25.79
CA ASN A 357 -25.50 -11.75 -26.89
C ASN A 357 -25.43 -10.30 -26.42
N TYR A 358 -26.27 -9.91 -25.44
CA TYR A 358 -26.22 -8.60 -24.81
C TYR A 358 -24.89 -8.34 -24.08
N ILE A 359 -24.40 -9.31 -23.31
CA ILE A 359 -23.14 -9.20 -22.57
C ILE A 359 -21.95 -9.14 -23.54
N LYS A 360 -21.93 -9.98 -24.58
CA LYS A 360 -20.86 -9.97 -25.59
C LYS A 360 -20.83 -8.64 -26.36
N ALA A 361 -21.98 -8.12 -26.78
CA ALA A 361 -22.07 -6.86 -27.52
C ALA A 361 -21.50 -5.69 -26.71
N ASN A 362 -21.78 -5.63 -25.41
CA ASN A 362 -21.29 -4.54 -24.56
C ASN A 362 -19.82 -4.70 -24.11
N ILE A 363 -19.28 -5.92 -24.09
CA ILE A 363 -17.86 -6.16 -23.77
C ILE A 363 -16.96 -5.96 -25.00
N LEU A 364 -17.43 -6.29 -26.21
CA LEU A 364 -16.64 -6.18 -27.46
C LEU A 364 -16.40 -4.75 -27.93
N VAL A 365 -17.12 -3.75 -27.39
CA VAL A 365 -16.90 -2.32 -27.69
C VAL A 365 -15.53 -1.82 -27.16
N ILE A 366 -14.80 -2.63 -26.38
CA ILE A 366 -13.53 -2.25 -25.73
C ILE A 366 -12.33 -3.09 -26.23
N ASN A 367 -12.43 -3.74 -27.39
CA ASN A 367 -11.29 -4.42 -28.02
C ASN A 367 -10.59 -3.56 -29.07
#